data_AF-A0AAV0BLN5-F1
#
_entry.id   AF-A0AAV0BLN5-F1
#
_cell.length_a   1.000
_cell.length_b   1.000
_cell.length_c   1.000
_cell.angle_alpha   90.00
_cell.angle_beta   90.00
_cell.angle_gamma   90.00
#
_symmetry.space_group_name_H-M   'P 1'
#
loop_
_entity.id
_entity.type
_entity.pdbx_description
1 polymer ?
#
loop_
_entity_poly.entity_id
_entity_poly.type
_entity_poly.pdbx_seq_one_letter_code
_entity_poly.pdbx_strand_id
1 'polypeptide(L)'
;MLSKILCHIRRPKVINCLLNSTTLSVSLLQQVSIQPSLLFTRSSIGLSGLTKKLILSNPLSPSGVRFISRGNTYQPSQLKRKRKHGFLARMKTKSGRKIIFARLSKRRKSLSH
;
A
#
# COMPACT_ATOMS: atom_id res chain seq x y z
N MET A 1 -15.14 -26.00 -37.32
CA MET A 1 -13.83 -26.04 -36.63
C MET A 1 -13.76 -25.03 -35.48
N LEU A 2 -14.65 -25.15 -34.47
CA LEU A 2 -14.79 -24.17 -33.38
C LEU A 2 -15.07 -24.85 -32.03
N SER A 3 -14.51 -26.03 -31.77
CA SER A 3 -14.83 -26.82 -30.55
C SER A 3 -13.63 -27.18 -29.68
N LYS A 4 -12.46 -26.54 -29.84
CA LYS A 4 -11.25 -26.90 -29.04
C LYS A 4 -10.47 -25.72 -28.47
N ILE A 5 -11.14 -24.66 -28.01
CA ILE A 5 -10.51 -23.64 -27.16
C ILE A 5 -11.38 -23.37 -25.93
N LEU A 6 -11.72 -24.44 -25.22
CA LEU A 6 -12.35 -24.35 -23.91
C LEU A 6 -11.73 -25.36 -22.93
N CYS A 7 -10.40 -25.47 -22.87
CA CYS A 7 -9.77 -26.30 -21.85
C CYS A 7 -8.35 -25.82 -21.50
N HIS A 8 -8.24 -24.68 -20.81
CA HIS A 8 -7.23 -24.51 -19.75
C HIS A 8 -7.46 -23.25 -18.91
N ILE A 9 -8.65 -23.12 -18.31
CA ILE A 9 -8.81 -22.23 -17.15
C ILE A 9 -8.17 -22.97 -15.97
N ARG A 10 -6.84 -22.87 -15.81
CA ARG A 10 -6.17 -23.28 -14.57
C ARG A 10 -6.67 -22.36 -13.45
N ARG A 11 -7.68 -22.82 -12.71
CA ARG A 11 -8.02 -22.26 -11.40
C ARG A 11 -6.78 -22.40 -10.51
N PRO A 12 -6.31 -21.35 -9.81
CA PRO A 12 -5.28 -21.53 -8.81
C PRO A 12 -5.85 -22.41 -7.69
N LYS A 13 -5.16 -23.52 -7.37
CA LYS A 13 -5.45 -24.35 -6.20
C LYS A 13 -5.35 -23.45 -4.97
N VAL A 14 -6.44 -23.34 -4.22
CA VAL A 14 -6.45 -22.71 -2.90
C VAL A 14 -5.75 -23.70 -1.98
N ILE A 15 -4.60 -23.33 -1.43
CA ILE A 15 -3.95 -24.12 -0.37
C ILE A 15 -4.72 -23.78 0.92
N ASN A 16 -5.41 -24.78 1.44
CA ASN A 16 -6.00 -24.75 2.78
C ASN A 16 -4.86 -24.66 3.80
N CYS A 17 -4.81 -23.57 4.57
CA CYS A 17 -4.06 -23.51 5.82
C CYS A 17 -5.11 -23.53 6.95
N LEU A 18 -5.61 -24.73 7.27
CA LEU A 18 -6.40 -24.99 8.45
C LEU A 18 -5.61 -25.95 9.32
N LEU A 19 -5.70 -25.71 10.63
CA LEU A 19 -5.07 -26.43 11.74
C LEU A 19 -3.71 -25.83 12.14
N ASN A 20 -3.76 -24.94 13.12
CA ASN A 20 -2.95 -25.08 14.33
C ASN A 20 -3.86 -24.73 15.51
N SER A 21 -4.39 -25.79 16.12
CA SER A 21 -5.15 -25.73 17.36
C SER A 21 -4.20 -25.52 18.53
N THR A 22 -4.67 -24.67 19.43
CA THR A 22 -4.17 -24.38 20.76
C THR A 22 -3.76 -25.61 21.57
N THR A 23 -2.57 -25.60 22.16
CA THR A 23 -2.32 -26.27 23.45
C THR A 23 -1.69 -25.30 24.43
N LEU A 24 -2.37 -25.18 25.56
CA LEU A 24 -2.05 -24.40 26.74
C LEU A 24 -0.88 -25.05 27.49
N SER A 25 0.04 -24.25 28.02
CA SER A 25 0.68 -24.57 29.30
C SER A 25 1.09 -23.29 30.03
N VAL A 26 0.59 -23.20 31.27
CA VAL A 26 0.77 -22.15 32.26
C VAL A 26 2.00 -22.48 33.10
N SER A 27 2.86 -21.49 33.41
CA SER A 27 3.61 -21.29 34.67
C SER A 27 4.79 -20.34 34.38
N LEU A 28 4.73 -19.08 34.84
CA LEU A 28 5.14 -18.57 36.15
C LEU A 28 6.58 -18.01 36.08
N LEU A 29 6.78 -16.91 36.80
CA LEU A 29 8.03 -16.18 37.09
C LEU A 29 8.40 -15.13 36.02
N GLN A 30 8.71 -13.87 36.31
CA GLN A 30 8.64 -13.05 37.50
C GLN A 30 9.08 -11.62 37.07
N GLN A 31 8.50 -10.59 37.70
CA GLN A 31 9.06 -9.24 37.93
C GLN A 31 9.48 -8.33 36.75
N VAL A 32 8.72 -7.25 36.55
CA VAL A 32 9.31 -5.89 36.47
C VAL A 32 8.40 -4.94 37.24
N SER A 33 9.00 -4.28 38.23
CA SER A 33 8.41 -3.26 39.09
C SER A 33 8.02 -2.01 38.30
N ILE A 34 6.77 -1.61 38.45
CA ILE A 34 6.27 -0.28 38.08
C ILE A 34 6.70 0.68 39.20
N GLN A 35 7.46 1.72 38.84
CA GLN A 35 7.61 2.94 39.63
C GLN A 35 7.68 4.14 38.68
N PRO A 36 6.61 4.96 38.52
CA PRO A 36 6.75 6.30 37.98
C PRO A 36 6.89 7.27 39.15
N SER A 37 8.12 7.64 39.50
CA SER A 37 8.37 8.76 40.40
C SER A 37 7.98 10.07 39.70
N LEU A 38 6.88 10.64 40.16
CA LEU A 38 6.47 12.01 39.91
C LEU A 38 7.52 12.96 40.50
N LEU A 39 8.10 13.85 39.70
CA LEU A 39 8.67 15.14 40.14
C LEU A 39 8.69 16.09 38.93
N PHE A 40 7.52 16.68 38.66
CA PHE A 40 7.37 17.84 37.80
C PHE A 40 7.75 19.07 38.63
N THR A 41 9.01 19.47 38.60
CA THR A 41 9.44 20.74 39.19
C THR A 41 9.06 21.89 38.26
N ARG A 42 7.98 22.57 38.62
CA ARG A 42 7.64 23.90 38.11
C ARG A 42 8.62 24.91 38.70
N SER A 43 9.62 25.32 37.94
CA SER A 43 10.38 26.55 38.21
C SER A 43 10.03 27.59 37.16
N SER A 44 9.33 28.60 37.66
CA SER A 44 8.89 29.81 36.99
C SER A 44 10.01 30.87 36.92
N ILE A 45 9.91 31.73 35.91
CA ILE A 45 10.46 33.10 35.78
C ILE A 45 11.83 33.22 35.09
N GLY A 46 11.82 33.98 34.00
CA GLY A 46 12.99 34.47 33.28
C GLY A 46 12.58 35.43 32.16
N LEU A 47 11.83 36.49 32.47
CA LEU A 47 11.70 37.66 31.60
C LEU A 47 13.04 38.40 31.60
N SER A 48 13.78 38.36 30.51
CA SER A 48 14.76 39.40 30.17
C SER A 48 15.17 39.29 28.71
N GLY A 49 14.87 40.32 27.92
CA GLY A 49 15.48 40.48 26.59
C GLY A 49 14.50 40.84 25.48
N LEU A 50 13.81 41.97 25.62
CA LEU A 50 13.09 42.62 24.53
C LEU A 50 14.11 43.22 23.54
N THR A 51 14.82 42.42 22.75
CA THR A 51 15.56 42.91 21.60
C THR A 51 14.69 42.80 20.36
N LYS A 52 13.98 43.90 20.08
CA LYS A 52 13.37 44.16 18.78
C LYS A 52 14.47 44.04 17.71
N LYS A 53 14.51 42.94 16.97
CA LYS A 53 15.19 42.87 15.68
C LYS A 53 14.16 42.49 14.63
N LEU A 54 13.65 43.56 14.01
CA LEU A 54 13.11 43.69 12.67
C LEU A 54 12.61 42.40 12.01
N ILE A 55 11.30 42.41 11.75
CA ILE A 55 10.63 41.59 10.74
C ILE A 55 11.45 41.68 9.45
N LEU A 56 12.29 40.69 9.18
CA LEU A 56 12.68 40.38 7.81
C LEU A 56 11.60 39.45 7.29
N SER A 57 10.66 40.00 6.54
CA SER A 57 9.78 39.20 5.69
C SER A 57 10.68 38.39 4.76
N ASN A 58 10.96 37.13 5.07
CA ASN A 58 11.54 36.19 4.12
C ASN A 58 10.47 35.96 3.04
N PRO A 59 10.58 36.54 1.83
CA PRO A 59 9.72 36.14 0.74
C PRO A 59 10.33 34.85 0.17
N LEU A 60 9.49 33.85 -0.14
CA LEU A 60 9.94 32.59 -0.73
C LEU A 60 10.76 31.68 0.22
N SER A 61 10.09 31.12 1.23
CA SER A 61 10.33 29.68 1.48
C SER A 61 9.66 28.94 0.32
N PRO A 62 10.38 28.13 -0.50
CA PRO A 62 9.74 27.28 -1.49
C PRO A 62 8.92 26.20 -0.77
N SER A 63 7.71 26.56 -0.37
CA SER A 63 6.70 25.65 0.16
C SER A 63 6.24 24.72 -0.96
N GLY A 64 7.01 23.67 -1.24
CA GLY A 64 6.51 22.64 -2.16
C GLY A 64 7.49 21.66 -2.79
N VAL A 65 8.80 21.70 -2.51
CA VAL A 65 9.68 20.67 -3.06
C VAL A 65 9.48 19.38 -2.27
N ARG A 66 8.61 18.49 -2.76
CA ARG A 66 8.39 17.16 -2.17
C ARG A 66 9.60 16.28 -2.47
N PHE A 67 10.54 16.22 -1.54
CA PHE A 67 11.75 15.37 -1.64
C PHE A 67 11.50 13.87 -1.44
N ILE A 68 10.26 13.44 -1.18
CA ILE A 68 9.96 12.01 -0.97
C ILE A 68 9.86 11.31 -2.33
N SER A 69 10.83 10.45 -2.62
CA SER A 69 10.77 9.54 -3.77
C SER A 69 9.52 8.65 -3.70
N ARG A 70 8.67 8.71 -4.72
CA ARG A 70 7.47 7.88 -4.84
C ARG A 70 7.83 6.58 -5.57
N GLY A 71 8.40 5.63 -4.85
CA GLY A 71 8.97 4.40 -5.41
C GLY A 71 8.16 3.12 -5.21
N ASN A 72 7.06 3.14 -4.46
CA ASN A 72 6.36 1.92 -4.02
C ASN A 72 4.95 1.72 -4.61
N THR A 73 4.57 2.48 -5.64
CA THR A 73 3.25 2.40 -6.30
C THR A 73 2.94 1.01 -6.84
N TYR A 74 3.94 0.32 -7.38
CA TYR A 74 3.78 -1.01 -7.92
C TYR A 74 4.24 -2.06 -6.91
N GLN A 75 3.26 -2.73 -6.30
CA GLN A 75 3.48 -3.96 -5.53
C GLN A 75 3.02 -5.17 -6.36
N PRO A 76 3.95 -5.97 -6.91
CA PRO A 76 3.64 -7.00 -7.88
C PRO A 76 2.80 -8.10 -7.25
N SER A 77 1.60 -8.31 -7.78
CA SER A 77 0.76 -9.43 -7.38
C SER A 77 0.03 -10.00 -8.60
N GLN A 78 0.35 -11.25 -8.95
CA GLN A 78 -0.15 -11.89 -10.17
C GLN A 78 -1.67 -12.02 -10.18
N LEU A 79 -2.25 -12.36 -9.04
CA LEU A 79 -3.70 -12.46 -8.86
C LEU A 79 -4.39 -11.12 -9.12
N LYS A 80 -3.92 -10.02 -8.52
CA LYS A 80 -4.51 -8.68 -8.74
C LYS A 80 -4.35 -8.25 -10.19
N ARG A 81 -3.18 -8.49 -10.79
CA ARG A 81 -2.87 -8.18 -12.20
C ARG A 81 -3.83 -8.89 -13.16
N LYS A 82 -4.01 -10.21 -13.02
CA LYS A 82 -4.88 -10.99 -13.91
C LYS A 82 -6.38 -10.68 -13.70
N ARG A 83 -6.82 -10.43 -12.46
CA ARG A 83 -8.21 -10.04 -12.19
C ARG A 83 -8.56 -8.66 -12.73
N LYS A 84 -7.67 -7.67 -12.60
CA LYS A 84 -7.93 -6.30 -13.05
C LYS A 84 -7.67 -6.09 -14.54
N HIS A 85 -6.65 -6.73 -15.09
CA HIS A 85 -6.14 -6.41 -16.42
C HIS A 85 -6.02 -7.62 -17.37
N GLY A 86 -6.45 -8.80 -16.96
CA GLY A 86 -6.46 -9.99 -17.81
C GLY A 86 -7.54 -9.96 -18.88
N PHE A 87 -7.45 -10.88 -19.84
CA PHE A 87 -8.35 -10.94 -21.00
C PHE A 87 -9.82 -11.13 -20.60
N LEU A 88 -10.10 -12.04 -19.65
CA LEU A 88 -11.45 -12.29 -19.16
C LEU A 88 -12.08 -11.02 -18.54
N ALA A 89 -11.29 -10.22 -17.82
CA ALA A 89 -11.74 -8.97 -17.25
C ALA A 89 -12.14 -7.94 -18.33
N ARG A 90 -11.42 -7.92 -19.46
CA ARG A 90 -11.76 -7.08 -20.62
C ARG A 90 -13.01 -7.58 -21.34
N MET A 91 -13.18 -8.89 -21.50
CA MET A 91 -14.36 -9.45 -22.18
C MET A 91 -15.67 -9.30 -21.39
N LYS A 92 -15.59 -9.16 -20.07
CA LYS A 92 -16.77 -8.98 -19.20
C LYS A 92 -17.58 -7.73 -19.54
N THR A 93 -16.92 -6.60 -19.83
CA THR A 93 -17.59 -5.31 -20.03
C THR A 93 -17.64 -4.91 -21.51
N LYS A 94 -18.65 -4.13 -21.92
CA LYS A 94 -18.76 -3.59 -23.29
C LYS A 94 -17.55 -2.72 -23.64
N SER A 95 -17.09 -1.88 -22.71
CA SER A 95 -15.90 -1.04 -22.89
C SER A 95 -14.62 -1.87 -23.04
N GLY A 96 -14.46 -2.93 -22.25
CA GLY A 96 -13.29 -3.81 -22.34
C GLY A 96 -13.21 -4.55 -23.68
N ARG A 97 -14.33 -5.00 -24.24
CA ARG A 97 -14.38 -5.59 -25.60
C ARG A 97 -13.92 -4.58 -26.65
N LYS A 98 -14.40 -3.33 -26.60
CA LYS A 98 -13.95 -2.25 -27.49
C LYS A 98 -12.44 -2.03 -27.42
N ILE A 99 -11.85 -2.06 -26.23
CA ILE A 99 -10.39 -1.95 -26.05
C ILE A 99 -9.67 -3.10 -26.77
N ILE A 100 -10.14 -4.34 -26.63
CA ILE A 100 -9.52 -5.49 -27.30
C ILE A 100 -9.60 -5.34 -28.82
N PHE A 101 -10.75 -4.95 -29.38
CA PHE A 101 -10.90 -4.71 -30.82
C PHE A 101 -9.97 -3.59 -31.31
N ALA A 102 -9.85 -2.48 -30.58
CA ALA A 102 -8.92 -1.41 -30.93
C ALA A 102 -7.45 -1.84 -30.87
N ARG A 103 -7.10 -2.75 -29.94
CA ARG A 103 -5.75 -3.31 -29.86
C ARG A 103 -5.45 -4.28 -31.00
N LEU A 104 -6.45 -5.06 -31.43
CA LEU A 104 -6.38 -5.95 -32.59
C LEU A 104 -6.22 -5.15 -33.90
N SER A 105 -7.01 -4.10 -34.10
CA SER A 105 -6.90 -3.26 -35.30
C SER A 105 -5.51 -2.60 -35.39
N LYS A 106 -4.95 -2.17 -34.26
CA LYS A 106 -3.57 -1.66 -34.18
C LYS A 106 -2.49 -2.76 -34.24
N ARG A 107 -2.86 -4.04 -34.25
CA ARG A 107 -1.94 -5.20 -34.29
C ARG A 107 -0.91 -5.22 -33.16
N ARG A 108 -1.34 -4.93 -31.92
CA ARG A 108 -0.45 -5.03 -30.75
C ARG A 108 -0.07 -6.49 -30.50
N LYS A 109 1.23 -6.77 -30.28
CA LYS A 109 1.75 -8.12 -29.95
C LYS A 109 1.03 -8.75 -28.74
N SER A 110 0.65 -7.96 -27.75
CA SER A 110 -0.13 -8.39 -26.60
C SER A 110 -1.42 -7.58 -26.47
N LEU A 111 -2.55 -8.27 -26.31
CA LEU A 111 -3.87 -7.63 -26.18
C LEU A 111 -4.22 -7.33 -24.72
N SER A 112 -3.86 -8.22 -23.80
CA SER A 112 -4.09 -8.07 -22.36
C SER A 112 -2.93 -8.69 -21.59
N HIS A 113 -2.96 -8.53 -20.26
CA HIS A 113 -1.95 -9.05 -19.33
C HIS A 113 -1.90 -10.56 -19.18
#